data_AF-A0A2J6TTD2-F1
#
_entry.id   AF-A0A2J6TTD2-F1
#
_cell.length_a   1.000
_cell.length_b   1.000
_cell.length_c   1.000
_cell.angle_alpha   90.00
_cell.angle_beta   90.00
_cell.angle_gamma   90.00
#
_symmetry.space_group_name_H-M   'P 1'
#
loop_
_entity.id
_entity.type
_entity.pdbx_description
1 polymer ?
#
loop_
_entity_poly.entity_id
_entity_poly.type
_entity_poly.pdbx_seq_one_letter_code
_entity_poly.pdbx_strand_id
1 'polypeptide(L)'
;MSSSHFYTPLQTSRTKELRLVTLLPAPTKDATIECTLSIGNLEDRQLHYEALSYEWGDINSPKHEILLDGQPFTVRRNLWQALRCLRTEFAARTLWVDAICINQEDVLERNHQVGMMSSIYTFASSVRIWLGERGGNSREAILLLHEIWESFREVSRPSKEVVEKKKAPRKKLAENAEPATLTGSRDSFKKLSVFPIHRGEPFESSRELLVQERRVGWWNRLSLRSEPVAPWEGVAALVERTYWSRIWIVQEYLLASETVVQCGWDYMDGKRFDEAVSIVGELFELRKADHRQPAPLIQNCLERIAKSPGIKIPRSRVSDNQRTLLELMETCRTSKSCDPHDRIYAILGLADDIPPAAILVDYERDIFKVKVDVAWWYSTRSGLKSHPASVSRVCSLLDEIFVDCEDEE
;
A
#
# COMPACT_ATOMS: atom_id res chain seq x y z
N MET A 1 -10.62 -19.14 -29.45
CA MET A 1 -12.07 -18.85 -29.39
C MET A 1 -12.20 -17.50 -28.70
N SER A 2 -12.85 -16.52 -29.33
CA SER A 2 -12.94 -15.15 -28.78
C SER A 2 -13.59 -15.17 -27.39
N SER A 3 -13.06 -14.35 -26.47
CA SER A 3 -13.57 -14.22 -25.10
C SER A 3 -15.00 -13.68 -25.01
N SER A 4 -15.57 -13.20 -26.13
CA SER A 4 -16.85 -12.48 -26.17
C SER A 4 -18.06 -13.25 -25.62
N HIS A 5 -18.01 -14.58 -25.56
CA HIS A 5 -19.12 -15.38 -25.03
C HIS A 5 -19.24 -15.35 -23.50
N PHE A 6 -18.18 -14.98 -22.77
CA PHE A 6 -18.20 -14.89 -21.30
C PHE A 6 -18.70 -13.53 -20.81
N TYR A 7 -18.61 -12.50 -21.65
CA TYR A 7 -18.74 -11.12 -21.22
C TYR A 7 -20.00 -10.48 -21.75
N THR A 8 -20.95 -10.25 -20.85
CA THR A 8 -22.01 -9.26 -21.10
C THR A 8 -21.36 -7.87 -21.16
N PRO A 9 -21.66 -7.05 -22.19
CA PRO A 9 -21.12 -5.70 -22.31
C PRO A 9 -21.50 -4.81 -21.11
N LEU A 10 -20.52 -4.06 -20.59
CA LEU A 10 -20.73 -3.07 -19.54
C LEU A 10 -21.16 -1.72 -20.12
N GLN A 11 -21.97 -0.97 -19.39
CA GLN A 11 -22.36 0.39 -19.79
C GLN A 11 -21.27 1.41 -19.45
N THR A 12 -20.30 1.57 -20.34
CA THR A 12 -19.09 2.40 -20.14
C THR A 12 -19.31 3.92 -20.19
N SER A 13 -20.48 4.39 -20.61
CA SER A 13 -20.72 5.84 -20.87
C SER A 13 -21.53 6.58 -19.79
N ARG A 14 -22.23 5.85 -18.91
CA ARG A 14 -23.22 6.47 -17.99
C ARG A 14 -23.17 5.95 -16.56
N THR A 15 -22.58 4.78 -16.33
CA THR A 15 -22.64 4.09 -15.05
C THR A 15 -21.25 3.60 -14.66
N LYS A 16 -21.00 3.48 -13.35
CA LYS A 16 -19.78 2.87 -12.83
C LYS A 16 -19.94 1.36 -12.67
N GLU A 17 -20.38 0.71 -13.75
CA GLU A 17 -20.55 -0.74 -13.77
C GLU A 17 -19.20 -1.45 -13.75
N LEU A 18 -19.16 -2.58 -13.07
CA LEU A 18 -18.00 -3.48 -13.04
C LEU A 18 -18.50 -4.92 -12.95
N ARG A 19 -17.70 -5.88 -13.43
CA ARG A 19 -17.96 -7.29 -13.15
C ARG A 19 -17.30 -7.70 -11.85
N LEU A 20 -17.97 -8.59 -11.14
CA LEU A 20 -17.45 -9.27 -9.97
C LEU A 20 -17.43 -10.77 -10.26
N VAL A 21 -16.38 -11.42 -9.77
CA VAL A 21 -16.24 -12.87 -9.85
C VAL A 21 -16.53 -13.48 -8.49
N THR A 22 -17.51 -14.37 -8.42
CA THR A 22 -17.82 -15.14 -7.22
C THR A 22 -17.06 -16.46 -7.26
N LEU A 23 -16.02 -16.57 -6.44
CA LEU A 23 -15.26 -17.80 -6.25
C LEU A 23 -16.07 -18.79 -5.40
N LEU A 24 -16.45 -19.92 -5.99
CA LEU A 24 -17.30 -20.92 -5.33
C LEU A 24 -16.50 -21.76 -4.31
N PRO A 25 -17.13 -22.20 -3.21
CA PRO A 25 -16.49 -23.05 -2.22
C PRO A 25 -16.24 -24.45 -2.77
N ALA A 26 -15.27 -25.17 -2.20
CA ALA A 26 -15.02 -26.57 -2.54
C ALA A 26 -14.49 -27.37 -1.33
N PRO A 27 -14.86 -28.66 -1.20
CA PRO A 27 -14.47 -29.50 -0.07
C PRO A 27 -12.97 -29.76 -0.01
N THR A 28 -12.30 -29.77 -1.17
CA THR A 28 -10.84 -29.99 -1.26
C THR A 28 -10.17 -28.85 -2.02
N LYS A 29 -8.91 -28.60 -1.67
CA LYS A 29 -8.12 -27.54 -2.32
C LYS A 29 -7.76 -27.86 -3.76
N ASP A 30 -7.70 -29.14 -4.11
CA ASP A 30 -7.33 -29.62 -5.44
C ASP A 30 -8.53 -29.78 -6.38
N ALA A 31 -9.77 -29.61 -5.88
CA ALA A 31 -10.95 -29.57 -6.74
C ALA A 31 -10.82 -28.47 -7.81
N THR A 32 -11.42 -28.66 -8.97
CA THR A 32 -11.47 -27.63 -10.02
C THR A 32 -11.98 -26.31 -9.44
N ILE A 33 -11.32 -25.20 -9.78
CA ILE A 33 -11.76 -23.88 -9.34
C ILE A 33 -12.97 -23.49 -10.18
N GLU A 34 -14.06 -23.14 -9.51
CA GLU A 34 -15.30 -22.72 -10.14
C GLU A 34 -15.64 -21.30 -9.70
N CYS A 35 -16.06 -20.49 -10.66
CA CYS A 35 -16.37 -19.09 -10.50
C CYS A 35 -17.65 -18.75 -11.28
N THR A 36 -18.40 -17.75 -10.82
CA THR A 36 -19.49 -17.14 -11.58
C THR A 36 -19.29 -15.65 -11.75
N LEU A 37 -19.75 -15.07 -12.86
CA LEU A 37 -19.72 -13.62 -13.09
C LEU A 37 -21.05 -12.95 -12.73
N SER A 38 -20.96 -11.76 -12.16
CA SER A 38 -22.10 -10.86 -12.00
C SER A 38 -21.71 -9.42 -12.30
N ILE A 39 -22.67 -8.58 -12.65
CA ILE A 39 -22.47 -7.14 -12.84
C ILE A 39 -22.91 -6.43 -11.56
N GLY A 40 -22.04 -5.57 -11.05
CA GLY A 40 -22.33 -4.61 -9.98
C GLY A 40 -22.21 -3.18 -10.48
N ASN A 41 -22.51 -2.22 -9.61
CA ASN A 41 -22.31 -0.80 -9.87
C ASN A 41 -21.69 -0.14 -8.63
N LEU A 42 -20.57 0.57 -8.79
CA LEU A 42 -19.86 1.22 -7.68
C LEU A 42 -20.68 2.30 -6.97
N GLU A 43 -21.75 2.80 -7.58
CA GLU A 43 -22.65 3.77 -6.96
C GLU A 43 -23.67 3.10 -6.01
N ASP A 44 -23.80 1.78 -6.07
CA ASP A 44 -24.59 1.01 -5.11
C ASP A 44 -23.83 0.88 -3.77
N ARG A 45 -24.40 1.49 -2.72
CA ARG A 45 -23.85 1.45 -1.37
C ARG A 45 -23.93 0.07 -0.70
N GLN A 46 -24.74 -0.85 -1.24
CA GLN A 46 -24.86 -2.23 -0.76
C GLN A 46 -23.90 -3.16 -1.50
N LEU A 47 -23.12 -2.67 -2.47
CA LEU A 47 -22.17 -3.49 -3.19
C LEU A 47 -21.02 -3.90 -2.26
N HIS A 48 -20.94 -5.20 -1.97
CA HIS A 48 -19.89 -5.80 -1.15
C HIS A 48 -19.03 -6.75 -1.98
N TYR A 49 -17.74 -6.45 -2.04
CA TYR A 49 -16.74 -7.28 -2.70
C TYR A 49 -15.35 -7.01 -2.13
N GLU A 50 -14.46 -7.97 -2.33
CA GLU A 50 -13.03 -7.82 -2.05
C GLU A 50 -12.29 -7.60 -3.38
N ALA A 51 -11.18 -6.88 -3.40
CA ALA A 51 -10.33 -6.80 -4.60
C ALA A 51 -9.10 -7.68 -4.42
N LEU A 52 -8.63 -8.32 -5.50
CA LEU A 52 -7.38 -9.07 -5.50
C LEU A 52 -6.28 -8.24 -6.15
N SER A 53 -5.23 -7.96 -5.38
CA SER A 53 -4.01 -7.32 -5.84
C SER A 53 -2.91 -8.38 -5.90
N TYR A 54 -2.41 -8.65 -7.11
CA TYR A 54 -1.47 -9.74 -7.38
C TYR A 54 -0.65 -9.44 -8.62
N GLU A 55 0.57 -9.96 -8.69
CA GLU A 55 1.37 -9.89 -9.90
C GLU A 55 0.86 -10.84 -10.98
N TRP A 56 0.88 -10.44 -12.25
CA TRP A 56 0.40 -11.31 -13.34
C TRP A 56 1.22 -12.60 -13.50
N GLY A 57 2.46 -12.60 -13.01
CA GLY A 57 3.39 -13.71 -13.04
C GLY A 57 4.05 -13.88 -14.41
N ASP A 58 4.92 -14.89 -14.51
CA ASP A 58 5.63 -15.23 -15.73
C ASP A 58 4.66 -15.54 -16.89
N ILE A 59 4.82 -14.79 -17.98
CA ILE A 59 3.98 -14.91 -19.19
C ILE A 59 4.20 -16.23 -19.94
N ASN A 60 5.38 -16.85 -19.75
CA ASN A 60 5.74 -18.11 -20.38
C ASN A 60 5.29 -19.33 -19.59
N SER A 61 4.85 -19.15 -18.35
CA SER A 61 4.35 -20.23 -17.53
C SER A 61 3.05 -20.81 -18.11
N PRO A 62 2.83 -22.13 -18.01
CA PRO A 62 1.62 -22.75 -18.53
C PRO A 62 0.38 -22.13 -17.86
N LYS A 63 -0.62 -21.81 -18.69
CA LYS A 63 -1.93 -21.37 -18.21
C LYS A 63 -2.66 -22.54 -17.55
N HIS A 64 -3.54 -22.20 -16.62
CA HIS A 64 -4.37 -23.14 -15.88
C HIS A 64 -5.84 -22.92 -16.20
N GLU A 65 -6.60 -24.00 -16.30
CA GLU A 65 -8.03 -23.96 -16.54
C GLU A 65 -8.81 -23.85 -15.23
N ILE A 66 -9.83 -23.01 -15.24
CA ILE A 66 -10.89 -22.88 -14.23
C ILE A 66 -12.25 -22.96 -14.94
N LEU A 67 -13.33 -23.15 -14.20
CA LEU A 67 -14.68 -23.03 -14.74
C LEU A 67 -15.24 -21.64 -14.41
N LEU A 68 -15.66 -20.90 -15.43
CA LEU A 68 -16.34 -19.62 -15.32
C LEU A 68 -17.74 -19.76 -15.90
N ASP A 69 -18.77 -19.62 -15.06
CA ASP A 69 -20.17 -19.90 -15.42
C ASP A 69 -20.36 -21.29 -16.06
N GLY A 70 -19.63 -22.28 -15.53
CA GLY A 70 -19.65 -23.66 -15.99
C GLY A 70 -18.87 -23.94 -17.29
N GLN A 71 -18.20 -22.93 -17.85
CA GLN A 71 -17.42 -23.06 -19.10
C GLN A 71 -15.91 -22.96 -18.83
N PRO A 72 -15.05 -23.68 -19.58
CA PRO A 72 -13.60 -23.60 -19.44
C PRO A 72 -13.04 -22.18 -19.68
N PHE A 73 -12.31 -21.65 -18.72
CA PHE A 73 -11.64 -20.34 -18.80
C PHE A 73 -10.19 -20.46 -18.34
N THR A 74 -9.26 -19.84 -19.07
CA THR A 74 -7.82 -19.97 -18.76
C THR A 74 -7.28 -18.76 -18.01
N VAL A 75 -6.61 -19.01 -16.89
CA VAL A 75 -5.90 -17.99 -16.10
C VAL A 75 -4.41 -18.30 -16.02
N ARG A 76 -3.59 -17.30 -15.69
CA ARG A 76 -2.15 -17.52 -15.43
C ARG A 76 -1.94 -18.25 -14.11
N ARG A 77 -0.78 -18.89 -13.98
CA ARG A 77 -0.40 -19.67 -12.78
C ARG A 77 -0.55 -18.88 -11.47
N ASN A 78 -0.08 -17.63 -11.43
CA ASN A 78 -0.12 -16.86 -10.18
C ASN A 78 -1.55 -16.57 -9.72
N LEU A 79 -2.44 -16.21 -10.65
CA LEU A 79 -3.85 -16.02 -10.34
C LEU A 79 -4.52 -17.33 -9.92
N TRP A 80 -4.23 -18.44 -10.60
CA TRP A 80 -4.74 -19.75 -10.22
C TRP A 80 -4.35 -20.14 -8.79
N GLN A 81 -3.07 -19.94 -8.43
CA GLN A 81 -2.57 -20.18 -7.07
C GLN A 81 -3.29 -19.27 -6.05
N ALA A 82 -3.48 -17.99 -6.37
CA ALA A 82 -4.19 -17.05 -5.51
C ALA A 82 -5.64 -17.49 -5.27
N LEU A 83 -6.41 -17.79 -6.33
CA LEU A 83 -7.79 -18.26 -6.24
C LEU A 83 -7.87 -19.56 -5.43
N ARG A 84 -6.97 -20.52 -5.66
CA ARG A 84 -6.91 -21.77 -4.89
C ARG A 84 -6.68 -21.51 -3.40
N CYS A 85 -5.82 -20.55 -3.07
CA CYS A 85 -5.53 -20.19 -1.69
C CYS A 85 -6.66 -19.41 -1.01
N LEU A 86 -7.34 -18.54 -1.77
CA LEU A 86 -8.45 -17.71 -1.28
C LEU A 86 -9.77 -18.49 -1.15
N ARG A 87 -9.94 -19.59 -1.89
CA ARG A 87 -11.13 -20.44 -1.87
C ARG A 87 -11.33 -21.07 -0.49
N THR A 88 -12.55 -21.00 0.04
CA THR A 88 -12.92 -21.62 1.31
C THR A 88 -13.72 -22.90 1.11
N GLU A 89 -13.92 -23.67 2.18
CA GLU A 89 -14.64 -24.94 2.13
C GLU A 89 -16.17 -24.76 2.04
N PHE A 90 -16.69 -23.68 2.63
CA PHE A 90 -18.13 -23.53 2.87
C PHE A 90 -18.73 -22.21 2.37
N ALA A 91 -17.91 -21.18 2.14
CA ALA A 91 -18.38 -19.86 1.77
C ALA A 91 -17.82 -19.42 0.41
N ALA A 92 -18.72 -18.98 -0.46
CA ALA A 92 -18.33 -18.26 -1.67
C ALA A 92 -17.73 -16.90 -1.32
N ARG A 93 -16.86 -16.38 -2.20
CA ARG A 93 -16.24 -15.07 -2.03
C ARG A 93 -16.42 -14.24 -3.29
N THR A 94 -16.95 -13.04 -3.14
CA THR A 94 -17.11 -12.09 -4.24
C THR A 94 -15.86 -11.24 -4.36
N LEU A 95 -15.14 -11.40 -5.46
CA LEU A 95 -13.88 -10.73 -5.74
C LEU A 95 -14.01 -9.83 -6.98
N TRP A 96 -13.21 -8.77 -7.02
CA TRP A 96 -12.81 -8.13 -8.27
C TRP A 96 -11.38 -8.55 -8.61
N VAL A 97 -11.19 -9.09 -9.81
CA VAL A 97 -9.90 -9.57 -10.33
C VAL A 97 -9.76 -9.07 -11.76
N ASP A 98 -8.84 -8.16 -12.02
CA ASP A 98 -8.63 -7.51 -13.33
C ASP A 98 -8.65 -8.48 -14.54
N ALA A 99 -7.95 -9.61 -14.45
CA ALA A 99 -7.81 -10.58 -15.53
C ALA A 99 -9.07 -11.41 -15.82
N ILE A 100 -10.07 -11.37 -14.91
CA ILE A 100 -11.34 -12.07 -15.08
C ILE A 100 -12.48 -11.06 -15.28
N CYS A 101 -12.49 -10.00 -14.49
CA CYS A 101 -13.57 -9.01 -14.42
C CYS A 101 -13.56 -8.00 -15.57
N ILE A 102 -12.42 -7.79 -16.23
CA ILE A 102 -12.28 -6.91 -17.39
C ILE A 102 -12.17 -7.77 -18.66
N ASN A 103 -12.95 -7.42 -19.69
CA ASN A 103 -12.76 -7.99 -21.01
C ASN A 103 -11.53 -7.35 -21.65
N GLN A 104 -10.38 -8.00 -21.50
CA GLN A 104 -9.10 -7.50 -21.99
C GLN A 104 -9.03 -7.37 -23.53
N GLU A 105 -9.95 -8.01 -24.27
CA GLU A 105 -10.05 -7.91 -25.74
C GLU A 105 -10.86 -6.67 -26.19
N ASP A 106 -11.62 -6.04 -25.30
CA ASP A 106 -12.38 -4.81 -25.60
C ASP A 106 -11.63 -3.60 -25.04
N VAL A 107 -10.97 -2.84 -25.94
CA VAL A 107 -10.16 -1.67 -25.58
C VAL A 107 -11.00 -0.59 -24.90
N LEU A 108 -12.24 -0.35 -25.35
CA LEU A 108 -13.10 0.68 -24.75
C LEU A 108 -13.47 0.31 -23.32
N GLU A 109 -13.81 -0.96 -23.10
CA GLU A 109 -14.06 -1.47 -21.77
C GLU A 109 -12.81 -1.44 -20.89
N ARG A 110 -11.67 -1.91 -21.39
CA ARG A 110 -10.38 -1.90 -20.68
C ARG A 110 -10.02 -0.48 -20.23
N ASN A 111 -10.04 0.49 -21.15
CA ASN A 111 -9.76 1.89 -20.86
C ASN A 111 -10.71 2.43 -19.78
N HIS A 112 -12.01 2.12 -19.88
CA HIS A 112 -13.01 2.54 -18.90
C HIS A 112 -12.77 1.94 -17.51
N GLN A 113 -12.57 0.62 -17.41
CA GLN A 113 -12.32 -0.08 -16.14
C GLN A 113 -11.01 0.36 -15.50
N VAL A 114 -9.94 0.55 -16.30
CA VAL A 114 -8.66 1.08 -15.80
C VAL A 114 -8.82 2.51 -15.27
N GLY A 115 -9.55 3.36 -15.99
CA GLY A 115 -9.91 4.70 -15.51
C GLY A 115 -10.74 4.70 -14.21
N MET A 116 -11.35 3.56 -13.86
CA MET A 116 -12.11 3.37 -12.63
C MET A 116 -11.34 2.63 -11.52
N MET A 117 -10.13 2.13 -11.76
CA MET A 117 -9.39 1.31 -10.78
C MET A 117 -9.25 1.99 -9.42
N SER A 118 -9.01 3.30 -9.39
CA SER A 118 -8.94 4.05 -8.15
C SER A 118 -10.23 3.93 -7.32
N SER A 119 -11.38 4.06 -7.96
CA SER A 119 -12.69 3.88 -7.32
C SER A 119 -12.92 2.43 -6.91
N ILE A 120 -12.55 1.45 -7.75
CA ILE A 120 -12.72 0.02 -7.48
C ILE A 120 -11.95 -0.37 -6.20
N TYR A 121 -10.66 -0.01 -6.10
CA TYR A 121 -9.88 -0.34 -4.90
C TYR A 121 -10.31 0.47 -3.66
N THR A 122 -10.79 1.70 -3.84
CA THR A 122 -11.33 2.53 -2.75
C THR A 122 -12.61 1.93 -2.15
N PHE A 123 -13.52 1.46 -2.99
CA PHE A 123 -14.83 0.94 -2.56
C PHE A 123 -14.82 -0.55 -2.22
N ALA A 124 -13.73 -1.27 -2.51
CA ALA A 124 -13.57 -2.65 -2.05
C ALA A 124 -13.65 -2.71 -0.52
N SER A 125 -14.38 -3.71 -0.01
CA SER A 125 -14.51 -3.95 1.44
C SER A 125 -13.17 -4.37 2.07
N SER A 126 -12.33 -5.05 1.30
CA SER A 126 -10.96 -5.38 1.67
C SER A 126 -10.16 -5.71 0.41
N VAL A 127 -8.86 -5.44 0.41
CA VAL A 127 -7.95 -5.80 -0.69
C VAL A 127 -7.02 -6.93 -0.23
N ARG A 128 -7.05 -8.04 -0.96
CA ARG A 128 -6.18 -9.21 -0.74
C ARG A 128 -4.89 -8.99 -1.51
N ILE A 129 -3.81 -8.78 -0.78
CA ILE A 129 -2.47 -8.59 -1.33
C ILE A 129 -1.82 -9.97 -1.44
N TRP A 130 -1.79 -10.53 -2.64
CA TRP A 130 -1.24 -11.85 -2.91
C TRP A 130 0.24 -11.75 -3.28
N LEU A 131 1.08 -12.22 -2.36
CA LEU A 131 2.53 -12.23 -2.52
C LEU A 131 3.06 -13.54 -3.15
N GLY A 132 2.20 -14.45 -3.62
CA GLY A 132 2.63 -15.75 -4.17
C GLY A 132 2.59 -16.91 -3.16
N GLU A 133 2.95 -18.11 -3.63
CA GLU A 133 2.99 -19.32 -2.81
C GLU A 133 4.00 -19.23 -1.65
N ARG A 134 3.89 -20.17 -0.72
CA ARG A 134 4.91 -20.37 0.32
C ARG A 134 6.25 -20.72 -0.31
N GLY A 135 7.34 -20.26 0.28
CA GLY A 135 8.70 -20.61 -0.13
C GLY A 135 9.71 -20.27 0.97
N GLY A 136 10.87 -20.93 0.95
CA GLY A 136 11.96 -20.72 1.91
C GLY A 136 11.49 -20.74 3.36
N ASN A 137 11.36 -19.55 3.95
CA ASN A 137 10.97 -19.30 5.35
C ASN A 137 9.75 -18.34 5.46
N SER A 138 8.84 -18.34 4.48
CA SER A 138 7.76 -17.36 4.41
C SER A 138 6.75 -17.46 5.56
N ARG A 139 6.56 -18.64 6.14
CA ARG A 139 5.67 -18.82 7.30
C ARG A 139 6.31 -18.23 8.55
N GLU A 140 7.59 -18.53 8.76
CA GLU A 140 8.43 -18.03 9.84
C GLU A 140 8.52 -16.49 9.77
N ALA A 141 8.56 -15.93 8.56
CA ALA A 141 8.51 -14.49 8.33
C ALA A 141 7.22 -13.85 8.87
N ILE A 142 6.05 -14.41 8.52
CA ILE A 142 4.75 -13.92 8.98
C ILE A 142 4.66 -14.03 10.51
N LEU A 143 5.14 -15.13 11.08
CA LEU A 143 5.17 -15.31 12.55
C LEU A 143 6.08 -14.28 13.24
N LEU A 144 7.28 -14.02 12.68
CA LEU A 144 8.19 -13.00 13.20
C LEU A 144 7.58 -11.59 13.12
N LEU A 145 6.95 -11.24 11.99
CA LEU A 145 6.29 -9.94 11.85
C LEU A 145 5.15 -9.77 12.87
N HIS A 146 4.38 -10.84 13.12
CA HIS A 146 3.39 -10.85 14.18
C HIS A 146 4.01 -10.65 15.57
N GLU A 147 5.11 -11.33 15.88
CA GLU A 147 5.84 -11.19 17.15
C GLU A 147 6.35 -9.74 17.35
N ILE A 148 6.94 -9.15 16.31
CA ILE A 148 7.40 -7.77 16.31
C ILE A 148 6.22 -6.84 16.58
N TRP A 149 5.15 -6.97 15.80
CA TRP A 149 3.97 -6.13 15.97
C TRP A 149 3.39 -6.21 17.40
N GLU A 150 3.22 -7.42 17.92
CA GLU A 150 2.74 -7.67 19.30
C GLU A 150 3.66 -7.03 20.36
N SER A 151 4.97 -7.07 20.15
CA SER A 151 5.96 -6.51 21.07
C SER A 151 5.88 -4.98 21.18
N PHE A 152 5.42 -4.30 20.13
CA PHE A 152 5.40 -2.84 20.05
C PHE A 152 3.98 -2.24 20.05
N ARG A 153 2.90 -3.01 19.91
CA ARG A 153 1.52 -2.47 19.84
C ARG A 153 0.99 -1.83 21.14
N GLU A 154 1.40 -2.32 22.31
CA GLU A 154 0.84 -1.82 23.60
C GLU A 154 1.30 -0.41 23.95
N VAL A 155 2.39 0.01 23.31
CA VAL A 155 2.92 1.37 23.36
C VAL A 155 1.99 2.35 22.64
N SER A 156 1.38 1.93 21.54
CA SER A 156 0.70 2.80 20.58
C SER A 156 -0.76 3.12 20.96
N ARG A 157 -1.29 2.65 22.09
CA ARG A 157 -2.66 3.00 22.54
C ARG A 157 -2.68 4.40 23.16
N PRO A 158 -3.29 5.44 22.54
CA PRO A 158 -3.59 6.67 23.27
C PRO A 158 -4.52 6.34 24.45
N SER A 159 -4.26 6.94 25.62
CA SER A 159 -5.15 6.84 26.76
C SER A 159 -6.55 7.34 26.37
N LYS A 160 -7.59 6.60 26.74
CA LYS A 160 -9.00 6.87 26.38
C LYS A 160 -9.48 8.30 26.72
N GLU A 161 -8.77 9.03 27.56
CA GLU A 161 -9.11 10.40 27.98
C GLU A 161 -8.84 11.50 26.91
N VAL A 162 -7.99 11.25 25.91
CA VAL A 162 -7.63 12.30 24.93
C VAL A 162 -8.63 12.39 23.76
N VAL A 163 -9.36 11.30 23.46
CA VAL A 163 -10.25 11.23 22.29
C VAL A 163 -11.55 12.02 22.50
N GLU A 164 -12.05 12.13 23.72
CA GLU A 164 -13.29 12.90 23.99
C GLU A 164 -13.11 14.41 23.88
N LYS A 165 -11.90 14.95 24.13
CA LYS A 165 -11.65 16.40 24.04
C LYS A 165 -11.54 16.95 22.61
N LYS A 166 -11.32 16.10 21.60
CA LYS A 166 -11.23 16.53 20.19
C LYS A 166 -12.58 16.64 19.47
N LYS A 167 -13.70 16.25 20.10
CA LYS A 167 -15.05 16.27 19.50
C LYS A 167 -15.93 17.47 19.89
N ALA A 168 -15.43 18.46 20.63
CA ALA A 168 -16.21 19.65 20.98
C ALA A 168 -16.04 20.79 19.95
N PRO A 169 -17.12 21.39 19.41
CA PRO A 169 -17.02 22.52 18.48
C PRO A 169 -16.50 23.78 19.20
N ARG A 170 -15.49 24.44 18.62
CA ARG A 170 -14.95 25.73 19.10
C ARG A 170 -16.04 26.83 19.03
N LYS A 171 -16.62 27.20 20.18
CA LYS A 171 -17.34 28.47 20.33
C LYS A 171 -16.33 29.61 20.33
N LYS A 172 -16.47 30.55 19.39
CA LYS A 172 -15.81 31.86 19.41
C LYS A 172 -16.29 32.61 20.67
N LEU A 173 -15.37 32.99 21.56
CA LEU A 173 -15.63 34.02 22.56
C LEU A 173 -14.83 35.26 22.21
N ALA A 174 -15.53 36.39 22.24
CA ALA A 174 -15.06 37.71 21.87
C ALA A 174 -13.98 38.24 22.82
N GLU A 175 -13.07 39.00 22.24
CA GLU A 175 -12.10 39.86 22.90
C GLU A 175 -12.82 40.96 23.70
N ASN A 176 -12.40 41.18 24.95
CA ASN A 176 -12.37 42.47 25.64
C ASN A 176 -11.84 42.27 27.08
N ALA A 177 -10.65 42.77 27.38
CA ALA A 177 -10.33 43.61 28.55
C ALA A 177 -8.81 43.75 28.75
N GLU A 178 -8.42 45.00 28.94
CA GLU A 178 -7.08 45.55 29.09
C GLU A 178 -6.47 45.39 30.51
N PRO A 179 -5.21 45.82 30.77
CA PRO A 179 -4.27 45.17 31.68
C PRO A 179 -4.18 45.82 33.08
N ALA A 180 -3.67 45.06 34.05
CA ALA A 180 -3.22 45.59 35.33
C ALA A 180 -1.76 45.23 35.61
N THR A 181 -0.99 46.27 35.86
CA THR A 181 0.44 46.33 36.23
C THR A 181 0.65 46.07 37.73
N LEU A 182 1.89 45.73 38.10
CA LEU A 182 2.68 46.14 39.30
C LEU A 182 3.60 44.98 39.79
N THR A 183 4.91 45.05 39.51
CA THR A 183 6.05 45.49 40.37
C THR A 183 6.63 44.43 41.33
N GLY A 184 7.96 44.27 41.30
CA GLY A 184 8.73 43.68 42.40
C GLY A 184 10.03 43.01 41.95
N SER A 185 11.18 43.56 42.33
CA SER A 185 12.54 43.21 41.90
C SER A 185 13.35 42.54 43.02
N ARG A 186 14.34 41.72 42.60
CA ARG A 186 15.54 41.21 43.31
C ARG A 186 15.31 40.28 44.52
N ASP A 187 15.96 39.11 44.55
CA ASP A 187 17.37 38.98 44.90
C ASP A 187 17.92 37.55 44.68
N SER A 188 19.26 37.45 44.69
CA SER A 188 20.05 36.29 44.30
C SER A 188 20.57 35.46 45.50
N PHE A 189 20.99 34.23 45.19
CA PHE A 189 21.93 33.34 45.91
C PHE A 189 21.42 32.32 46.95
N LYS A 190 21.55 31.05 46.52
CA LYS A 190 22.05 29.84 47.19
C LYS A 190 21.41 29.38 48.51
N LYS A 191 20.68 28.26 48.41
CA LYS A 191 20.80 27.14 49.36
C LYS A 191 20.54 25.81 48.66
N LEU A 192 21.46 24.86 48.83
CA LEU A 192 21.21 23.45 48.55
C LEU A 192 20.03 22.98 49.41
N SER A 193 19.07 22.29 48.80
CA SER A 193 18.24 21.30 49.49
C SER A 193 17.57 20.39 48.48
N VAL A 194 17.93 19.10 48.56
CA VAL A 194 17.06 17.92 48.41
C VAL A 194 15.95 18.07 47.36
N PHE A 195 16.14 17.42 46.20
CA PHE A 195 15.08 17.29 45.19
C PHE A 195 13.81 16.72 45.84
N PRO A 196 12.70 17.47 45.91
CA PRO A 196 11.42 16.92 46.29
C PRO A 196 10.91 16.13 45.09
N ILE A 197 10.54 14.86 45.29
CA ILE A 197 9.80 14.06 44.32
C ILE A 197 8.54 14.86 43.94
N HIS A 198 8.57 15.52 42.78
CA HIS A 198 7.41 16.18 42.22
C HIS A 198 6.52 15.10 41.63
N ARG A 199 5.35 14.91 42.25
CA ARG A 199 4.23 14.18 41.68
C ARG A 199 3.82 14.86 40.38
N GLY A 200 4.04 14.18 39.27
CA GLY A 200 3.56 14.59 37.95
C GLY A 200 4.64 14.64 36.89
N GLU A 201 5.34 13.53 36.63
CA GLU A 201 5.89 13.35 35.29
C GLU A 201 4.74 13.08 34.32
N PRO A 202 4.72 13.72 33.14
CA PRO A 202 3.66 13.49 32.17
C PRO A 202 3.76 12.04 31.71
N PHE A 203 2.66 11.31 31.83
CA PHE A 203 2.47 9.91 31.42
C PHE A 203 3.04 9.54 30.02
N GLU A 204 3.25 10.54 29.17
CA GLU A 204 3.87 10.45 27.85
C GLU A 204 5.38 10.11 27.92
N SER A 205 6.13 10.68 28.87
CA SER A 205 7.57 10.45 29.06
C SER A 205 7.89 9.03 29.52
N SER A 206 7.10 8.46 30.44
CA SER A 206 7.27 7.07 30.91
C SER A 206 6.96 6.05 29.82
N ARG A 207 6.03 6.37 28.91
CA ARG A 207 5.73 5.52 27.75
C ARG A 207 6.88 5.53 26.76
N GLU A 208 7.39 6.70 26.39
CA GLU A 208 8.55 6.82 25.50
C GLU A 208 9.77 6.06 26.04
N LEU A 209 10.03 6.12 27.35
CA LEU A 209 11.09 5.33 27.99
C LEU A 209 10.88 3.82 27.83
N LEU A 210 9.67 3.31 28.09
CA LEU A 210 9.34 1.89 27.90
C LEU A 210 9.50 1.44 26.44
N VAL A 211 9.19 2.30 25.47
CA VAL A 211 9.46 2.03 24.05
C VAL A 211 10.94 1.87 23.81
N GLN A 212 11.73 2.84 24.29
CA GLN A 212 13.16 2.82 24.09
C GLN A 212 13.78 1.59 24.73
N GLU A 213 13.38 1.21 25.95
CA GLU A 213 13.82 -0.03 26.60
C GLU A 213 13.47 -1.28 25.79
N ARG A 214 12.24 -1.39 25.28
CA ARG A 214 11.84 -2.51 24.41
C ARG A 214 12.63 -2.54 23.11
N ARG A 215 12.85 -1.37 22.48
CA ARG A 215 13.68 -1.23 21.27
C ARG A 215 15.13 -1.65 21.52
N VAL A 216 15.72 -1.26 22.66
CA VAL A 216 17.06 -1.68 23.09
C VAL A 216 17.10 -3.21 23.32
N GLY A 217 16.12 -3.76 24.03
CA GLY A 217 16.03 -5.20 24.30
C GLY A 217 15.96 -6.03 23.03
N TRP A 218 15.09 -5.64 22.09
CA TRP A 218 15.01 -6.24 20.77
C TRP A 218 16.32 -6.12 20.01
N TRP A 219 16.94 -4.94 19.97
CA TRP A 219 18.22 -4.74 19.28
C TRP A 219 19.34 -5.65 19.84
N ASN A 220 19.43 -5.73 21.17
CA ASN A 220 20.40 -6.59 21.85
C ASN A 220 20.19 -8.08 21.54
N ARG A 221 18.92 -8.50 21.38
CA ARG A 221 18.58 -9.87 20.97
C ARG A 221 19.15 -10.21 19.59
N LEU A 222 19.14 -9.27 18.64
CA LEU A 222 19.68 -9.49 17.28
C LEU A 222 21.20 -9.76 17.27
N SER A 223 21.90 -9.39 18.33
CA SER A 223 23.32 -9.66 18.51
C SER A 223 23.61 -11.03 19.16
N LEU A 224 22.58 -11.76 19.60
CA LEU A 224 22.74 -13.07 20.22
C LEU A 224 23.01 -14.13 19.16
N ARG A 225 23.99 -15.02 19.40
CA ARG A 225 24.28 -16.15 18.51
C ARG A 225 23.14 -17.15 18.40
N SER A 226 22.22 -17.16 19.38
CA SER A 226 21.05 -18.03 19.41
C SER A 226 19.88 -17.50 18.57
N GLU A 227 19.95 -16.26 18.07
CA GLU A 227 18.86 -15.68 17.29
C GLU A 227 18.73 -16.41 15.94
N PRO A 228 17.57 -17.00 15.61
CA PRO A 228 17.40 -17.74 14.38
C PRO A 228 17.41 -16.79 13.17
N VAL A 229 18.23 -17.11 12.18
CA VAL A 229 18.37 -16.31 10.94
C VAL A 229 17.21 -16.54 9.97
N ALA A 230 16.67 -17.76 9.91
CA ALA A 230 15.65 -18.18 8.94
C ALA A 230 14.40 -17.27 8.90
N PRO A 231 13.81 -16.83 10.04
CA PRO A 231 12.70 -15.88 10.01
C PRO A 231 13.07 -14.53 9.36
N TRP A 232 14.27 -14.00 9.61
CA TRP A 232 14.74 -12.74 9.02
C TRP A 232 14.99 -12.85 7.52
N GLU A 233 15.58 -13.96 7.06
CA GLU A 233 15.69 -14.26 5.64
C GLU A 233 14.31 -14.35 4.98
N GLY A 234 13.34 -14.95 5.68
CA GLY A 234 11.96 -15.02 5.24
C GLY A 234 11.33 -13.63 5.07
N VAL A 235 11.51 -12.72 6.04
CA VAL A 235 11.00 -11.34 5.95
C VAL A 235 11.65 -10.61 4.79
N ALA A 236 12.98 -10.71 4.63
CA ALA A 236 13.69 -10.12 3.49
C ALA A 236 13.13 -10.62 2.16
N ALA A 237 12.99 -11.93 2.00
CA ALA A 237 12.44 -12.54 0.80
C ALA A 237 10.98 -12.15 0.54
N LEU A 238 10.18 -11.90 1.59
CA LEU A 238 8.77 -11.50 1.48
C LEU A 238 8.62 -10.06 0.98
N VAL A 239 9.43 -9.13 1.50
CA VAL A 239 9.38 -7.72 1.08
C VAL A 239 10.07 -7.48 -0.26
N GLU A 240 10.99 -8.34 -0.68
CA GLU A 240 11.70 -8.25 -1.97
C GLU A 240 10.94 -8.88 -3.15
N ARG A 241 9.77 -9.47 -2.91
CA ARG A 241 9.00 -10.08 -4.00
C ARG A 241 8.66 -9.07 -5.08
N THR A 242 8.69 -9.55 -6.32
CA THR A 242 8.43 -8.79 -7.56
C THR A 242 7.11 -8.03 -7.53
N TYR A 243 6.09 -8.55 -6.84
CA TYR A 243 4.86 -7.83 -6.49
C TYR A 243 5.12 -6.37 -6.05
N TRP A 244 6.06 -6.14 -5.12
CA TRP A 244 6.33 -4.82 -4.55
C TRP A 244 6.99 -3.84 -5.52
N SER A 245 7.50 -4.33 -6.65
CA SER A 245 8.10 -3.48 -7.68
C SER A 245 7.09 -2.95 -8.68
N ARG A 246 5.85 -3.44 -8.71
CA ARG A 246 4.86 -3.07 -9.73
C ARG A 246 4.31 -1.67 -9.48
N ILE A 247 4.10 -0.89 -10.55
CA ILE A 247 3.51 0.44 -10.39
C ILE A 247 2.03 0.40 -9.99
N TRP A 248 1.28 -0.59 -10.50
CA TRP A 248 -0.14 -0.75 -10.19
C TRP A 248 -0.41 -0.92 -8.70
N ILE A 249 0.47 -1.62 -7.96
CA ILE A 249 0.24 -1.88 -6.55
C ILE A 249 0.18 -0.60 -5.70
N VAL A 250 0.65 0.54 -6.21
CA VAL A 250 0.56 1.82 -5.51
C VAL A 250 -0.90 2.23 -5.32
N GLN A 251 -1.72 2.19 -6.38
CA GLN A 251 -3.17 2.44 -6.25
C GLN A 251 -3.86 1.33 -5.46
N GLU A 252 -3.53 0.06 -5.75
CA GLU A 252 -4.16 -1.11 -5.12
C GLU A 252 -3.95 -1.15 -3.61
N TYR A 253 -2.78 -0.72 -3.13
CA TYR A 253 -2.40 -0.73 -1.73
C TYR A 253 -2.80 0.54 -0.99
N LEU A 254 -2.57 1.72 -1.59
CA LEU A 254 -2.76 2.99 -0.89
C LEU A 254 -4.22 3.44 -0.83
N LEU A 255 -5.06 3.06 -1.79
CA LEU A 255 -6.49 3.42 -1.80
C LEU A 255 -7.36 2.43 -1.02
N ALA A 256 -6.85 1.25 -0.71
CA ALA A 256 -7.57 0.25 0.05
C ALA A 256 -7.96 0.77 1.44
N SER A 257 -9.22 0.58 1.83
CA SER A 257 -9.68 0.85 3.20
C SER A 257 -9.10 -0.15 4.21
N GLU A 258 -9.07 -1.42 3.81
CA GLU A 258 -8.49 -2.54 4.54
C GLU A 258 -7.66 -3.39 3.59
N THR A 259 -6.50 -3.88 4.06
CA THR A 259 -5.67 -4.83 3.31
C THR A 259 -5.37 -6.06 4.15
N VAL A 260 -5.21 -7.20 3.49
CA VAL A 260 -4.64 -8.41 4.10
C VAL A 260 -3.51 -8.90 3.21
N VAL A 261 -2.32 -9.00 3.80
CA VAL A 261 -1.11 -9.50 3.15
C VAL A 261 -1.11 -11.01 3.25
N GLN A 262 -1.10 -11.69 2.11
CA GLN A 262 -1.21 -13.13 2.02
C GLN A 262 -0.03 -13.73 1.24
N CYS A 263 0.55 -14.79 1.81
CA CYS A 263 1.55 -15.63 1.17
C CYS A 263 1.17 -17.11 1.34
N GLY A 264 0.76 -17.75 0.25
CA GLY A 264 0.17 -19.07 0.30
C GLY A 264 -1.03 -19.09 1.25
N TRP A 265 -0.92 -19.91 2.31
CA TRP A 265 -1.98 -20.06 3.31
C TRP A 265 -1.78 -19.18 4.55
N ASP A 266 -0.62 -18.53 4.68
CA ASP A 266 -0.35 -17.62 5.77
C ASP A 266 -0.76 -16.21 5.38
N TYR A 267 -1.34 -15.47 6.32
CA TYR A 267 -1.77 -14.10 6.09
C TYR A 267 -1.62 -13.26 7.34
N MET A 268 -1.54 -11.94 7.14
CA MET A 268 -1.45 -10.94 8.18
C MET A 268 -2.30 -9.73 7.81
N ASP A 269 -2.96 -9.13 8.79
CA ASP A 269 -3.62 -7.83 8.60
C ASP A 269 -2.60 -6.80 8.10
N GLY A 270 -2.97 -6.03 7.08
CA GLY A 270 -2.03 -5.15 6.41
C GLY A 270 -1.53 -4.00 7.27
N LYS A 271 -2.34 -3.46 8.19
CA LYS A 271 -1.86 -2.42 9.13
C LYS A 271 -0.81 -3.00 10.07
N ARG A 272 -1.02 -4.22 10.55
CA ARG A 272 -0.02 -4.92 11.38
C ARG A 272 1.26 -5.17 10.59
N PHE A 273 1.13 -5.58 9.33
CA PHE A 273 2.27 -5.77 8.44
C PHE A 273 3.06 -4.47 8.27
N ASP A 274 2.38 -3.37 7.92
CA ASP A 274 2.96 -2.04 7.71
C ASP A 274 3.72 -1.54 8.95
N GLU A 275 3.10 -1.65 10.13
CA GLU A 275 3.71 -1.27 11.40
C GLU A 275 4.94 -2.12 11.70
N ALA A 276 4.86 -3.46 11.54
CA ALA A 276 5.97 -4.37 11.81
C ALA A 276 7.18 -4.08 10.91
N VAL A 277 6.96 -3.96 9.59
CA VAL A 277 8.08 -3.69 8.67
C VAL A 277 8.65 -2.28 8.86
N SER A 278 7.82 -1.29 9.22
CA SER A 278 8.33 0.06 9.54
C SER A 278 9.22 0.03 10.78
N ILE A 279 8.80 -0.67 11.85
CA ILE A 279 9.59 -0.85 13.06
C ILE A 279 10.94 -1.48 12.75
N VAL A 280 10.98 -2.54 11.93
CA VAL A 280 12.24 -3.20 11.56
C VAL A 280 13.18 -2.22 10.86
N GLY A 281 12.67 -1.48 9.86
CA GLY A 281 13.49 -0.50 9.15
C GLY A 281 13.93 0.67 10.04
N GLU A 282 13.08 1.16 10.94
CA GLU A 282 13.44 2.23 11.90
C GLU A 282 14.51 1.78 12.90
N LEU A 283 14.34 0.59 13.47
CA LEU A 283 15.31 0.00 14.40
C LEU A 283 16.67 -0.11 13.73
N PHE A 284 16.71 -0.60 12.48
CA PHE A 284 17.92 -0.70 11.70
C PHE A 284 18.60 0.67 11.48
N GLU A 285 17.85 1.66 10.99
CA GLU A 285 18.42 2.98 10.69
C GLU A 285 18.91 3.73 11.95
N LEU A 286 18.17 3.65 13.05
CA LEU A 286 18.51 4.34 14.29
C LEU A 286 19.76 3.78 14.98
N ARG A 287 20.05 2.49 14.77
CA ARG A 287 21.07 1.77 15.57
C ARG A 287 22.19 1.17 14.73
N LYS A 288 22.25 1.45 13.43
CA LYS A 288 23.36 1.02 12.56
C LYS A 288 24.75 1.47 13.05
N ALA A 289 24.83 2.51 13.87
CA ALA A 289 26.07 3.02 14.47
C ALA A 289 26.34 2.51 15.91
N ASP A 290 25.48 1.66 16.47
CA ASP A 290 25.67 1.14 17.83
C ASP A 290 26.91 0.24 17.91
N HIS A 291 27.60 0.24 19.06
CA HIS A 291 28.78 -0.61 19.25
C HIS A 291 28.46 -2.10 19.17
N ARG A 292 27.23 -2.48 19.55
CA ARG A 292 26.74 -3.85 19.50
C ARG A 292 25.92 -4.04 18.24
N GLN A 293 26.52 -4.71 17.27
CA GLN A 293 25.91 -4.97 15.97
C GLN A 293 25.16 -6.30 15.95
N PRO A 294 24.09 -6.43 15.14
CA PRO A 294 23.45 -7.71 14.87
C PRO A 294 24.45 -8.75 14.36
N ALA A 295 24.12 -10.03 14.49
CA ALA A 295 24.90 -11.08 13.83
C ALA A 295 24.99 -10.81 12.31
N PRO A 296 26.13 -11.07 11.62
CA PRO A 296 26.32 -10.63 10.23
C PRO A 296 25.23 -11.05 9.24
N LEU A 297 24.68 -12.26 9.40
CA LEU A 297 23.59 -12.75 8.55
C LEU A 297 22.28 -12.00 8.79
N ILE A 298 21.96 -11.67 10.05
CA ILE A 298 20.79 -10.87 10.41
C ILE A 298 20.98 -9.44 9.93
N GLN A 299 22.17 -8.87 10.08
CA GLN A 299 22.49 -7.54 9.58
C GLN A 299 22.24 -7.44 8.06
N ASN A 300 22.70 -8.41 7.28
CA ASN A 300 22.42 -8.47 5.84
C ASN A 300 20.91 -8.49 5.56
N CYS A 301 20.14 -9.31 6.29
CA CYS A 301 18.69 -9.33 6.15
C CYS A 301 18.06 -7.97 6.45
N LEU A 302 18.47 -7.28 7.53
CA LEU A 302 17.95 -5.96 7.89
C LEU A 302 18.27 -4.90 6.83
N GLU A 303 19.47 -4.92 6.25
CA GLU A 303 19.87 -4.02 5.16
C GLU A 303 19.00 -4.22 3.91
N ARG A 304 18.75 -5.47 3.55
CA ARG A 304 17.87 -5.87 2.44
C ARG A 304 16.44 -5.40 2.69
N ILE A 305 15.92 -5.69 3.88
CA ILE A 305 14.58 -5.29 4.32
C ILE A 305 14.43 -3.77 4.22
N ALA A 306 15.35 -2.99 4.82
CA ALA A 306 15.29 -1.53 4.88
C ALA A 306 15.30 -0.85 3.49
N LYS A 307 16.00 -1.44 2.51
CA LYS A 307 16.11 -0.92 1.14
C LYS A 307 14.98 -1.39 0.22
N SER A 308 14.19 -2.37 0.64
CA SER A 308 13.21 -3.04 -0.19
C SER A 308 12.00 -2.16 -0.55
N PRO A 309 11.47 -2.26 -1.79
CA PRO A 309 10.19 -1.63 -2.17
C PRO A 309 9.03 -1.99 -1.24
N GLY A 310 9.02 -3.21 -0.69
CA GLY A 310 7.99 -3.70 0.23
C GLY A 310 7.97 -3.01 1.60
N ILE A 311 8.85 -2.03 1.85
CA ILE A 311 8.78 -1.12 3.01
C ILE A 311 8.38 0.30 2.59
N LYS A 312 8.86 0.78 1.44
CA LYS A 312 8.66 2.16 1.00
C LYS A 312 7.18 2.48 0.78
N ILE A 313 6.44 1.55 0.17
CA ILE A 313 5.02 1.73 -0.16
C ILE A 313 4.15 1.68 1.11
N PRO A 314 4.28 0.68 2.01
CA PRO A 314 3.65 0.72 3.33
C PRO A 314 3.86 2.03 4.09
N ARG A 315 5.09 2.56 4.13
CA ARG A 315 5.40 3.81 4.83
C ARG A 315 4.68 5.02 4.25
N SER A 316 4.48 5.08 2.92
CA SER A 316 3.75 6.18 2.30
C SER A 316 2.23 6.14 2.60
N ARG A 317 1.68 4.96 2.94
CA ARG A 317 0.29 4.83 3.42
C ARG A 317 0.06 5.52 4.77
N VAL A 318 1.10 5.60 5.61
CA VAL A 318 1.03 6.19 6.95
C VAL A 318 1.13 7.72 6.91
N SER A 319 1.72 8.30 5.84
CA SER A 319 1.76 9.75 5.64
C SER A 319 0.49 10.27 4.97
N ASP A 320 -0.42 10.84 5.77
CA ASP A 320 -1.69 11.46 5.37
C ASP A 320 -1.48 12.84 4.72
N ASN A 321 -0.81 12.85 3.56
CA ASN A 321 -0.51 14.08 2.81
C ASN A 321 -1.23 14.06 1.46
N GLN A 322 -1.70 15.24 1.03
CA GLN A 322 -2.08 15.48 -0.36
C GLN A 322 -0.88 15.16 -1.26
N ARG A 323 -1.11 14.46 -2.38
CA ARG A 323 -0.06 14.01 -3.30
C ARG A 323 -0.26 14.64 -4.67
N THR A 324 0.80 15.25 -5.18
CA THR A 324 0.83 15.71 -6.58
C THR A 324 1.23 14.57 -7.52
N LEU A 325 0.80 14.63 -8.79
CA LEU A 325 1.28 13.66 -9.79
C LEU A 325 2.82 13.70 -9.91
N LEU A 326 3.43 14.89 -9.79
CA LEU A 326 4.89 15.03 -9.80
C LEU A 326 5.56 14.22 -8.68
N GLU A 327 5.11 14.35 -7.44
CA GLU A 327 5.65 13.57 -6.31
C GLU A 327 5.43 12.07 -6.48
N LEU A 328 4.29 11.67 -7.06
CA LEU A 328 3.98 10.27 -7.34
C LEU A 328 4.91 9.70 -8.43
N MET A 329 5.16 10.44 -9.51
CA MET A 329 6.13 10.07 -10.55
C MET A 329 7.53 9.92 -9.95
N GLU A 330 7.95 10.85 -9.08
CA GLU A 330 9.27 10.78 -8.42
C GLU A 330 9.38 9.58 -7.48
N THR A 331 8.32 9.31 -6.70
CA THR A 331 8.27 8.20 -5.75
C THR A 331 8.24 6.84 -6.45
N CYS A 332 7.52 6.76 -7.57
CA CYS A 332 7.29 5.52 -8.32
C CYS A 332 8.25 5.35 -9.50
N ARG A 333 9.26 6.21 -9.64
CA ARG A 333 10.20 6.19 -10.78
C ARG A 333 10.88 4.84 -11.03
N THR A 334 11.13 4.07 -9.96
CA THR A 334 11.77 2.75 -10.05
C THR A 334 10.76 1.60 -10.10
N SER A 335 9.46 1.90 -10.10
CA SER A 335 8.42 0.89 -10.22
C SER A 335 8.32 0.40 -11.66
N LYS A 336 8.07 -0.89 -11.81
CA LYS A 336 8.00 -1.59 -13.09
C LYS A 336 6.57 -1.61 -13.62
N SER A 337 6.45 -1.48 -14.93
CA SER A 337 5.23 -1.71 -15.71
C SER A 337 5.58 -2.53 -16.95
N CYS A 338 4.60 -3.26 -17.49
CA CYS A 338 4.74 -3.92 -18.80
C CYS A 338 4.28 -3.00 -19.93
N ASP A 339 3.24 -2.19 -19.69
CA ASP A 339 2.80 -1.18 -20.65
C ASP A 339 3.42 0.18 -20.28
N PRO A 340 3.98 0.94 -21.23
CA PRO A 340 4.49 2.29 -20.97
C PRO A 340 3.43 3.24 -20.42
N HIS A 341 2.15 3.13 -20.83
CA HIS A 341 1.07 3.99 -20.35
C HIS A 341 0.88 3.92 -18.84
N ASP A 342 1.12 2.75 -18.26
CA ASP A 342 0.95 2.50 -16.83
C ASP A 342 1.85 3.39 -15.98
N ARG A 343 2.97 3.91 -16.52
CA ARG A 343 3.86 4.86 -15.83
C ARG A 343 3.12 6.11 -15.35
N ILE A 344 2.01 6.45 -16.02
CA ILE A 344 1.11 7.54 -15.63
C ILE A 344 -0.22 6.98 -15.12
N TYR A 345 -0.88 6.11 -15.86
CA TYR A 345 -2.25 5.66 -15.55
C TYR A 345 -2.36 4.96 -14.18
N ALA A 346 -1.32 4.23 -13.78
CA ALA A 346 -1.27 3.54 -12.49
C ALA A 346 -1.14 4.47 -11.28
N ILE A 347 -0.90 5.77 -11.47
CA ILE A 347 -0.79 6.75 -10.37
C ILE A 347 -1.75 7.93 -10.49
N LEU A 348 -2.45 8.11 -11.63
CA LEU A 348 -3.42 9.20 -11.83
C LEU A 348 -4.49 9.28 -10.74
N GLY A 349 -5.02 8.12 -10.31
CA GLY A 349 -6.09 8.06 -9.31
C GLY A 349 -5.68 8.46 -7.89
N LEU A 350 -4.39 8.70 -7.65
CA LEU A 350 -3.82 9.12 -6.37
C LEU A 350 -3.48 10.61 -6.33
N ALA A 351 -3.46 11.28 -7.49
CA ALA A 351 -3.03 12.67 -7.59
C ALA A 351 -4.19 13.63 -7.26
N ASP A 352 -4.05 14.40 -6.19
CA ASP A 352 -5.05 15.40 -5.78
C ASP A 352 -5.04 16.65 -6.68
N ASP A 353 -3.92 16.86 -7.38
CA ASP A 353 -3.68 18.02 -8.20
C ASP A 353 -4.12 17.83 -9.66
N ILE A 354 -4.75 16.71 -10.03
CA ILE A 354 -5.25 16.44 -11.38
C ILE A 354 -6.72 16.00 -11.31
N PRO A 355 -7.66 16.71 -11.94
CA PRO A 355 -9.03 16.25 -12.02
C PRO A 355 -9.13 15.06 -12.99
N PRO A 356 -10.06 14.10 -12.76
CA PRO A 356 -10.18 12.89 -13.59
C PRO A 356 -10.33 13.13 -15.09
N ALA A 357 -10.84 14.30 -15.51
CA ALA A 357 -11.03 14.64 -16.91
C ALA A 357 -9.80 15.29 -17.59
N ALA A 358 -8.73 15.58 -16.84
CA ALA A 358 -7.54 16.25 -17.40
C ALA A 358 -6.69 15.29 -18.23
N ILE A 359 -6.54 14.04 -17.80
CA ILE A 359 -5.78 13.00 -18.51
C ILE A 359 -6.67 11.77 -18.55
N LEU A 360 -7.16 11.43 -19.74
CA LEU A 360 -8.00 10.26 -19.95
C LEU A 360 -7.14 9.02 -20.19
N VAL A 361 -7.58 7.90 -19.61
CA VAL A 361 -6.97 6.59 -19.86
C VAL A 361 -7.33 6.14 -21.27
N ASP A 362 -6.30 5.96 -22.09
CA ASP A 362 -6.44 5.47 -23.46
C ASP A 362 -5.17 4.74 -23.88
N TYR A 363 -5.22 3.41 -23.89
CA TYR A 363 -4.07 2.57 -24.25
C TYR A 363 -3.77 2.52 -25.76
N GLU A 364 -4.61 3.13 -26.60
CA GLU A 364 -4.29 3.35 -28.02
C GLU A 364 -3.67 4.73 -28.27
N ARG A 365 -3.56 5.56 -27.22
CA ARG A 365 -2.95 6.87 -27.32
C ARG A 365 -1.45 6.73 -27.52
N ASP A 366 -0.89 7.65 -28.30
CA ASP A 366 0.55 7.71 -28.44
C ASP A 366 1.21 8.21 -27.14
N ILE A 367 2.33 7.58 -26.74
CA ILE A 367 3.03 7.91 -25.48
C ILE A 367 3.51 9.36 -25.46
N PHE A 368 3.97 9.90 -26.59
CA PHE A 368 4.36 11.30 -26.67
C PHE A 368 3.15 12.21 -26.41
N LYS A 369 1.95 11.87 -26.88
CA LYS A 369 0.72 12.61 -26.51
C LYS A 369 0.39 12.50 -25.03
N VAL A 370 0.58 11.35 -24.39
CA VAL A 370 0.40 11.21 -22.93
C VAL A 370 1.37 12.12 -22.17
N LYS A 371 2.65 12.15 -22.56
CA LYS A 371 3.65 13.08 -22.01
C LYS A 371 3.22 14.54 -22.19
N VAL A 372 2.72 14.90 -23.37
CA VAL A 372 2.22 16.26 -23.67
C VAL A 372 1.02 16.61 -22.79
N ASP A 373 0.06 15.71 -22.58
CA ASP A 373 -1.11 15.98 -21.73
C ASP A 373 -0.68 16.29 -20.28
N VAL A 374 0.30 15.55 -19.74
CA VAL A 374 0.89 15.80 -18.41
C VAL A 374 1.61 17.16 -18.38
N ALA A 375 2.49 17.42 -19.34
CA ALA A 375 3.25 18.67 -19.40
C ALA A 375 2.33 19.88 -19.58
N TRP A 376 1.27 19.73 -20.38
CA TRP A 376 0.24 20.74 -20.61
C TRP A 376 -0.58 21.03 -19.35
N TRP A 377 -0.92 20.01 -18.56
CA TRP A 377 -1.59 20.21 -17.27
C TRP A 377 -0.76 21.11 -16.34
N TYR A 378 0.54 20.82 -16.22
CA TYR A 378 1.44 21.60 -15.39
C TYR A 378 1.77 22.99 -15.95
N SER A 379 1.66 23.21 -17.26
CA SER A 379 1.91 24.52 -17.89
C SER A 379 0.72 25.49 -17.76
N THR A 380 -0.51 24.97 -17.72
CA THR A 380 -1.75 25.76 -17.70
C THR A 380 -2.23 26.14 -16.30
N ARG A 381 -1.73 25.48 -15.24
CA ARG A 381 -2.02 25.83 -13.83
C ARG A 381 -1.18 27.04 -13.36
N SER A 382 -1.59 28.23 -13.81
CA SER A 382 -1.05 29.56 -13.45
C SER A 382 -1.18 29.97 -11.97
N GLY A 383 -1.50 29.04 -11.07
CA GLY A 383 -1.59 29.24 -9.61
C GLY A 383 -0.31 28.87 -8.84
N LEU A 384 0.60 28.10 -9.44
CA LEU A 384 1.96 27.91 -8.94
C LEU A 384 2.83 29.09 -9.39
N LYS A 385 2.64 30.25 -8.75
CA LYS A 385 3.59 31.39 -8.83
C LYS A 385 4.90 31.06 -8.10
N SER A 386 5.62 30.06 -8.60
CA SER A 386 7.05 29.72 -8.42
C SER A 386 7.21 28.29 -8.95
N HIS A 387 7.37 28.03 -10.24
CA HIS A 387 8.67 28.11 -10.91
C HIS A 387 8.51 27.70 -12.39
N PRO A 388 9.04 28.44 -13.38
CA PRO A 388 9.29 27.90 -14.73
C PRO A 388 10.17 26.63 -14.74
N ALA A 389 10.88 26.36 -13.64
CA ALA A 389 11.61 25.13 -13.40
C ALA A 389 10.71 23.89 -13.20
N SER A 390 9.40 24.05 -12.98
CA SER A 390 8.49 22.91 -12.75
C SER A 390 8.15 22.17 -14.04
N VAL A 391 7.86 22.85 -15.15
CA VAL A 391 7.55 22.19 -16.42
C VAL A 391 8.79 21.51 -17.00
N SER A 392 9.95 22.17 -16.93
CA SER A 392 11.23 21.56 -17.34
C SER A 392 11.57 20.32 -16.51
N ARG A 393 11.36 20.38 -15.18
CA ARG A 393 11.51 19.21 -14.29
C ARG A 393 10.52 18.10 -14.62
N VAL A 394 9.26 18.44 -14.88
CA VAL A 394 8.22 17.48 -15.32
C VAL A 394 8.64 16.81 -16.63
N CYS A 395 9.05 17.56 -17.65
CA CYS A 395 9.50 17.00 -18.91
C CYS A 395 10.73 16.10 -18.73
N SER A 396 11.73 16.54 -17.96
CA SER A 396 12.92 15.74 -17.68
C SER A 396 12.56 14.42 -16.99
N LEU A 397 11.66 14.46 -16.01
CA LEU A 397 11.19 13.27 -15.31
C LEU A 397 10.35 12.37 -16.23
N LEU A 398 9.50 12.94 -17.09
CA LEU A 398 8.75 12.20 -18.11
C LEU A 398 9.71 11.50 -19.09
N ASP A 399 10.82 12.11 -19.45
CA ASP A 399 11.80 11.41 -20.26
C ASP A 399 12.44 10.27 -19.46
N GLU A 400 12.90 10.53 -18.22
CA GLU A 400 13.49 9.51 -17.34
C GLU A 400 12.60 8.28 -17.09
N ILE A 401 11.30 8.46 -16.76
CA ILE A 401 10.43 7.34 -16.38
C ILE A 401 9.94 6.52 -17.58
N PHE A 402 10.10 7.05 -18.80
CA PHE A 402 9.73 6.39 -20.05
C PHE A 402 10.95 5.86 -20.83
N VAL A 403 12.20 6.24 -20.48
CA VAL A 403 13.44 5.73 -21.12
C VAL A 403 13.50 4.20 -21.11
N ASP A 404 13.13 3.56 -20.00
CA ASP A 404 13.16 2.09 -19.87
C ASP A 404 12.19 1.36 -20.84
N CYS A 405 11.30 2.08 -21.53
CA CYS A 405 10.32 1.49 -22.44
C CYS A 405 10.77 1.51 -23.91
N GLU A 406 11.81 2.26 -24.26
CA GLU A 406 12.31 2.40 -25.64
C GLU A 406 13.39 1.36 -25.99
N ASP A 407 13.99 0.69 -24.98
CA ASP A 407 15.09 -0.28 -25.16
C ASP A 407 14.65 -1.76 -25.26
N GLU A 408 13.34 -2.05 -25.22
CA GLU A 408 12.79 -3.43 -25.29
C GLU A 408 11.98 -3.74 -26.58
N GLU A 409 12.04 -2.91 -27.63
CA GLU A 409 11.42 -3.20 -28.94
C GLU A 409 12.25 -4.12 -29.86
#